data_AF-A0A841IVJ7-F1
#
_entry.id   AF-A0A841IVJ7-F1
#
_cell.length_a   1.000
_cell.length_b   1.000
_cell.length_c   1.000
_cell.angle_alpha   90.00
_cell.angle_beta   90.00
_cell.angle_gamma   90.00
#
_symmetry.space_group_name_H-M   'P 1'
#
loop_
_entity.id
_entity.type
_entity.pdbx_description
1 polymer ?
#
loop_
_entity_poly.entity_id
_entity_poly.type
_entity_poly.pdbx_seq_one_letter_code
_entity_poly.pdbx_strand_id
1 'polypeptide(L)'
;MPSMNNPHDSASPAQRISAQVRLGIETRRQRMAKGLSQRRFVQMLGLRAHSNLVDYELGRRLPPADIVMACEKELSLNSGRLRLLHSMAMSERAQEWSRKAEEEAKKKA
;
A
#
# COMPACT_ATOMS: atom_id res chain seq x y z
N MET A 1 -19.49 -23.65 32.71
CA MET A 1 -19.31 -22.22 33.03
C MET A 1 -17.82 -21.91 33.05
N PRO A 2 -17.19 -21.41 31.97
CA PRO A 2 -15.83 -20.91 32.04
C PRO A 2 -15.82 -19.39 32.22
N SER A 3 -15.10 -18.99 33.26
CA SER A 3 -14.93 -17.63 33.77
C SER A 3 -14.08 -16.76 32.85
N MET A 4 -14.42 -15.47 32.90
CA MET A 4 -13.64 -14.33 32.45
C MET A 4 -12.22 -14.33 33.00
N ASN A 5 -11.24 -14.09 32.13
CA ASN A 5 -10.24 -13.00 32.19
C ASN A 5 -9.02 -13.42 31.37
N ASN A 6 -8.78 -12.71 30.26
CA ASN A 6 -7.43 -12.65 29.68
C ASN A 6 -6.90 -11.22 29.88
N PRO A 7 -5.96 -10.99 30.81
CA PRO A 7 -5.41 -9.68 31.11
C PRO A 7 -4.18 -9.40 30.23
N HIS A 8 -4.42 -9.16 28.95
CA HIS A 8 -3.39 -8.66 28.02
C HIS A 8 -3.97 -7.61 27.07
N ASP A 9 -4.54 -6.55 27.66
CA ASP A 9 -4.78 -5.28 26.98
C ASP A 9 -3.53 -4.37 27.08
N SER A 10 -2.36 -4.98 26.90
CA SER A 10 -1.13 -4.28 26.55
C SER A 10 -1.23 -4.01 25.06
N ALA A 11 -1.57 -2.78 24.69
CA ALA A 11 -1.60 -2.29 23.31
C ALA A 11 -0.41 -2.85 22.52
N SER A 12 -0.66 -3.92 21.76
CA SER A 12 0.36 -4.59 20.99
C SER A 12 0.75 -3.63 19.86
N PRO A 13 2.06 -3.43 19.53
CA PRO A 13 2.51 -2.60 18.40
C PRO A 13 2.09 -3.15 17.02
N ALA A 14 1.14 -4.09 17.01
CA ALA A 14 0.47 -4.64 15.86
C ALA A 14 -0.15 -3.53 15.01
N GLN A 15 0.53 -3.24 13.89
CA GLN A 15 -0.04 -2.72 12.65
C GLN A 15 -0.31 -1.22 12.58
N ARG A 16 0.74 -0.39 12.68
CA ARG A 16 0.77 0.79 11.78
C ARG A 16 0.82 0.25 10.35
N ILE A 17 -0.32 0.26 9.68
CA ILE A 17 -0.46 -0.22 8.31
C ILE A 17 0.54 0.55 7.42
N SER A 18 1.41 -0.15 6.69
CA SER A 18 2.46 0.49 5.88
C SER A 18 1.87 1.45 4.84
N ALA A 19 2.64 2.46 4.43
CA ALA A 19 2.19 3.39 3.40
C ALA A 19 1.83 2.68 2.10
N GLN A 20 2.49 1.55 1.78
CA GLN A 20 2.14 0.68 0.65
C GLN A 20 0.73 0.10 0.75
N VAL A 21 0.35 -0.42 1.91
CA VAL A 21 -1.00 -0.97 2.12
C VAL A 21 -2.04 0.16 2.16
N ARG A 22 -1.72 1.31 2.75
CA ARG A 22 -2.58 2.49 2.74
C ARG A 22 -2.83 3.00 1.32
N LEU A 23 -1.82 2.98 0.45
CA LEU A 23 -1.94 3.32 -0.98
C LEU A 23 -2.93 2.38 -1.69
N GLY A 24 -2.80 1.07 -1.46
CA GLY A 24 -3.70 0.06 -2.03
C GLY A 24 -5.16 0.24 -1.59
N ILE A 25 -5.38 0.43 -0.29
CA ILE A 25 -6.70 0.69 0.28
C ILE A 25 -7.33 1.96 -0.29
N GLU A 26 -6.57 3.06 -0.36
CA GLU A 26 -7.07 4.32 -0.91
C GLU A 26 -7.44 4.17 -2.40
N THR A 27 -6.58 3.52 -3.18
CA THR A 27 -6.84 3.25 -4.61
C THR A 27 -8.13 2.44 -4.78
N ARG A 28 -8.29 1.37 -4.01
CA ARG A 28 -9.50 0.53 -4.03
C ARG A 28 -10.74 1.31 -3.61
N ARG A 29 -10.65 2.12 -2.55
CA ARG A 29 -11.76 2.96 -2.05
C ARG A 29 -12.24 3.92 -3.14
N GLN A 30 -11.32 4.61 -3.80
CA GLN A 30 -11.65 5.58 -4.84
C GLN A 30 -12.22 4.91 -6.09
N ARG A 31 -11.66 3.75 -6.48
CA ARG A 31 -12.22 2.93 -7.56
C ARG A 31 -13.68 2.53 -7.27
N MET A 32 -13.96 2.07 -6.05
CA MET A 32 -15.31 1.64 -5.66
C MET A 32 -16.28 2.80 -5.52
N ALA A 33 -15.83 3.95 -5.01
CA ALA A 33 -16.65 5.17 -4.97
C ALA A 33 -17.10 5.63 -6.37
N LYS A 34 -16.32 5.32 -7.41
CA LYS A 34 -16.67 5.57 -8.81
C LYS A 34 -17.44 4.43 -9.49
N GLY A 35 -17.79 3.36 -8.78
CA GLY A 35 -18.49 2.20 -9.36
C GLY A 35 -17.65 1.43 -10.37
N LEU A 36 -16.32 1.57 -10.36
CA LEU A 36 -15.45 0.94 -11.35
C LEU A 36 -15.10 -0.50 -10.93
N SER A 37 -15.32 -1.46 -11.84
CA SER A 37 -14.76 -2.81 -11.67
C SER A 37 -13.23 -2.78 -11.87
N GLN A 38 -12.51 -3.75 -11.31
CA GLN A 38 -11.06 -3.87 -11.54
C GLN A 38 -10.76 -4.00 -13.03
N ARG A 39 -11.53 -4.80 -13.77
CA ARG A 39 -11.35 -4.98 -15.21
C ARG A 39 -11.46 -3.64 -15.95
N ARG A 40 -12.49 -2.86 -15.64
CA ARG A 40 -12.70 -1.55 -16.27
C ARG A 40 -11.58 -0.58 -15.90
N PHE A 41 -11.15 -0.59 -14.64
CA PHE A 41 -10.07 0.29 -14.19
C PHE A 41 -8.73 -0.06 -14.83
N VAL A 42 -8.37 -1.35 -14.94
CA VAL A 42 -7.16 -1.80 -15.66
C VAL A 42 -7.17 -1.39 -17.13
N GLN A 43 -8.34 -1.50 -17.80
CA GLN A 43 -8.50 -1.05 -19.18
C GLN A 43 -8.29 0.46 -19.32
N MET A 44 -8.82 1.26 -18.38
CA MET A 44 -8.63 2.72 -18.38
C MET A 44 -7.16 3.09 -18.15
N LEU A 45 -6.44 2.34 -17.32
CA LEU A 45 -5.00 2.53 -17.09
C LEU A 45 -4.11 2.05 -18.26
N GLY A 46 -4.67 1.47 -19.32
CA GLY A 46 -3.90 0.92 -20.45
C GLY A 46 -3.04 -0.29 -20.08
N LEU A 47 -3.29 -0.91 -18.92
CA LEU A 47 -2.54 -2.04 -18.42
C LEU A 47 -3.03 -3.35 -19.09
N ARG A 48 -2.10 -4.18 -19.55
CA ARG A 48 -2.42 -5.47 -20.19
C ARG A 48 -2.72 -6.60 -19.19
N ALA A 49 -2.26 -6.49 -17.95
CA ALA A 49 -2.38 -7.56 -16.94
C ALA A 49 -3.20 -7.09 -15.73
N HIS A 50 -4.33 -7.77 -15.49
CA HIS A 50 -5.23 -7.49 -14.37
C HIS A 50 -4.64 -7.85 -13.00
N SER A 51 -3.74 -8.84 -12.95
CA SER A 51 -3.14 -9.36 -11.72
C SER A 51 -2.33 -8.30 -10.96
N ASN A 52 -1.64 -7.42 -11.70
CA ASN A 52 -0.82 -6.37 -11.11
C ASN A 52 -1.65 -5.39 -10.28
N LEU A 53 -2.88 -5.07 -10.73
CA LEU A 53 -3.73 -4.13 -10.00
C LEU A 53 -4.21 -4.72 -8.66
N VAL A 54 -4.56 -6.00 -8.62
CA VAL A 54 -4.97 -6.67 -7.37
C VAL A 54 -3.83 -6.62 -6.35
N ASP A 55 -2.61 -6.89 -6.78
CA ASP A 55 -1.43 -6.84 -5.92
C ASP A 55 -1.17 -5.43 -5.38
N TYR A 56 -1.45 -4.40 -6.17
CA TYR A 56 -1.38 -3.01 -5.73
C TYR A 56 -2.48 -2.67 -4.72
N GLU A 57 -3.73 -3.06 -4.98
CA GLU A 57 -4.87 -2.81 -4.08
C GLU A 57 -4.75 -3.51 -2.73
N LEU A 58 -4.12 -4.69 -2.70
CA LEU A 58 -3.84 -5.44 -1.48
C LEU A 58 -2.57 -4.96 -0.78
N GLY A 59 -1.82 -4.03 -1.38
CA GLY A 59 -0.53 -3.60 -0.86
C GLY A 59 0.51 -4.72 -0.82
N ARG A 60 0.40 -5.75 -1.68
CA ARG A 60 1.41 -6.80 -1.86
C ARG A 60 2.59 -6.30 -2.67
N ARG A 61 2.33 -5.40 -3.62
CA ARG A 61 3.34 -4.79 -4.48
C ARG A 61 3.14 -3.28 -4.50
N LEU A 62 4.25 -2.54 -4.56
CA LEU A 62 4.19 -1.09 -4.80
C LEU A 62 4.00 -0.83 -6.30
N PRO A 63 2.97 -0.09 -6.72
CA PRO A 63 2.82 0.34 -8.11
C PRO A 63 3.93 1.33 -8.47
N PRO A 64 4.45 1.30 -9.71
CA PRO A 64 5.40 2.30 -10.16
C PRO A 64 4.73 3.67 -10.33
N ALA A 65 5.53 4.74 -10.32
CA ALA A 65 5.04 6.12 -10.23
C ALA A 65 4.14 6.54 -11.40
N ASP A 66 4.41 6.04 -12.60
CA ASP A 66 3.59 6.20 -13.81
C ASP A 66 2.17 5.66 -13.61
N ILE A 67 2.03 4.48 -13.00
CA ILE A 67 0.74 3.88 -12.67
C ILE A 67 0.02 4.66 -11.58
N VAL A 68 0.73 5.17 -10.57
CA VAL A 68 0.12 6.03 -9.54
C VAL A 68 -0.43 7.32 -10.14
N MET A 69 0.32 7.95 -11.06
CA MET A 69 -0.14 9.15 -11.78
C MET A 69 -1.35 8.84 -12.66
N ALA A 70 -1.34 7.73 -13.39
CA ALA A 70 -2.48 7.28 -14.19
C ALA A 70 -3.71 7.02 -13.32
N CYS A 71 -3.54 6.35 -12.17
CA CYS A 71 -4.61 6.13 -11.19
C CYS A 71 -5.22 7.45 -10.70
N GLU A 72 -4.41 8.42 -10.29
CA GLU A 72 -4.95 9.72 -9.85
C GLU A 72 -5.69 10.46 -10.97
N LYS A 73 -5.16 10.41 -12.20
CA LYS A 73 -5.79 11.05 -13.36
C LYS A 73 -7.15 10.42 -13.67
N GLU A 74 -7.21 9.10 -13.80
CA GLU A 74 -8.45 8.37 -14.13
C GLU A 74 -9.47 8.42 -12.99
N LEU A 75 -9.00 8.43 -11.74
CA LEU A 75 -9.85 8.62 -10.56
C LEU A 75 -10.17 10.10 -10.30
N SER A 76 -9.69 11.03 -11.13
CA SER A 76 -9.91 12.48 -11.01
C SER A 76 -9.59 13.01 -9.59
N LEU A 77 -8.53 12.47 -8.98
CA LEU A 77 -8.09 12.84 -7.64
C LEU A 77 -7.16 14.03 -7.74
N ASN A 78 -7.71 15.24 -7.58
CA ASN A 78 -6.91 16.48 -7.58
C ASN A 78 -6.06 16.70 -6.32
N SER A 79 -6.16 15.83 -5.32
CA SER A 79 -5.51 16.01 -4.02
C SER A 79 -4.05 15.56 -3.95
N GLY A 80 -3.52 14.87 -4.98
CA GLY A 80 -2.16 14.32 -4.96
C GLY A 80 -1.91 13.27 -3.85
N ARG A 81 -2.99 12.74 -3.28
CA ARG A 81 -2.97 11.86 -2.12
C ARG A 81 -2.32 10.51 -2.40
N LEU A 82 -2.52 9.93 -3.59
CA LEU A 82 -1.88 8.67 -3.95
C LEU A 82 -0.38 8.88 -4.19
N ARG A 83 0.01 10.00 -4.80
CA ARG A 83 1.43 10.37 -4.94
C ARG A 83 2.12 10.53 -3.60
N LEU A 84 1.47 11.18 -2.63
CA LEU A 84 2.01 11.30 -1.27
C LEU A 84 2.21 9.93 -0.62
N LEU A 85 1.20 9.06 -0.67
CA LEU A 85 1.28 7.70 -0.11
C LEU A 85 2.36 6.86 -0.81
N HIS A 86 2.52 7.00 -2.12
CA HIS A 86 3.58 6.35 -2.88
C HIS A 86 4.97 6.84 -2.44
N SER A 87 5.16 8.15 -2.26
CA SER A 87 6.43 8.71 -1.76
C SER A 87 6.76 8.20 -0.36
N MET A 88 5.78 8.14 0.53
CA MET A 88 5.95 7.58 1.88
C MET A 88 6.37 6.11 1.81
N ALA A 89 5.73 5.31 0.97
CA ALA A 89 6.04 3.89 0.83
C ALA A 89 7.44 3.63 0.25
N MET A 90 7.88 4.45 -0.71
CA MET A 90 9.25 4.41 -1.21
C MET A 90 10.26 4.74 -0.12
N SER A 91 9.95 5.74 0.72
CA SER A 91 10.81 6.13 1.84
C SER A 91 10.89 5.04 2.92
N GLU A 92 9.76 4.41 3.27
CA GLU A 92 9.72 3.27 4.19
C GLU A 92 10.59 2.11 3.67
N ARG A 93 10.50 1.80 2.37
CA ARG A 93 11.27 0.73 1.74
C ARG A 93 12.78 1.04 1.73
N ALA A 94 13.16 2.29 1.50
CA ALA A 94 14.56 2.73 1.56
C ALA A 94 15.14 2.65 2.98
N GLN A 95 14.34 3.02 4.00
CA GLN A 95 14.72 2.87 5.41
C GLN A 95 14.90 1.40 5.79
N GLU A 96 14.00 0.52 5.34
CA GLU A 96 14.10 -0.92 5.63
C GLU A 96 15.36 -1.54 5.02
N TRP A 97 15.71 -1.14 3.79
CA TRP A 97 16.95 -1.58 3.16
C TRP A 97 18.19 -1.12 3.93
N SER A 98 18.22 0.16 4.34
CA SER A 98 19.33 0.73 5.10
C SER A 98 19.52 0.01 6.43
N ARG A 99 18.42 -0.26 7.16
CA ARG A 99 18.46 -1.00 8.42
C ARG A 99 19.03 -2.41 8.26
N LYS A 100 18.60 -3.13 7.22
CA LYS A 100 19.11 -4.49 6.92
C LYS A 100 20.61 -4.46 6.61
N ALA A 101 21.07 -3.48 5.85
CA ALA A 101 22.49 -3.31 5.53
C ALA A 101 23.33 -3.04 6.80
N GLU A 102 22.83 -2.20 7.71
CA GLU A 102 23.49 -1.94 9.01
C GLU A 102 23.54 -3.18 9.92
N GLU A 103 22.46 -3.98 9.97
CA GLU A 103 22.42 -5.24 10.72
C GLU A 103 23.41 -6.28 10.18
N GLU A 104 23.51 -6.41 8.86
CA GLU A 104 24.49 -7.30 8.22
C GLU A 104 25.93 -6.85 8.45
N ALA A 105 26.19 -5.54 8.45
CA ALA A 105 27.52 -4.99 8.75
C ALA A 105 27.93 -5.26 10.20
N LYS A 106 27.01 -5.10 11.17
CA LYS A 106 27.25 -5.39 12.59
C LYS A 106 27.47 -6.89 12.87
N LYS A 107 26.86 -7.78 12.08
CA LYS A 107 27.02 -9.24 12.24
C LYS A 107 28.36 -9.75 11.72
N LYS A 108 29.06 -8.97 10.88
CA LYS A 108 30.38 -9.30 10.32
C LYS A 108 31.55 -8.68 11.09
N ALA A 109 31.27 -7.79 12.05
CA ALA A 109 32.25 -7.18 12.95
C ALA A 109 32.33 -7.96 14.26
#